data_AF-A0A448V655-F1
#
_entry.id   AF-A0A448V655-F1
#
_cell.length_a   1.000
_cell.length_b   1.000
_cell.length_c   1.000
_cell.angle_alpha   90.00
_cell.angle_beta   90.00
_cell.angle_gamma   90.00
#
_symmetry.space_group_name_H-M   'P 1'
#
loop_
_entity.id
_entity.type
_entity.pdbx_description
1 polymer ?
#
loop_
_entity_poly.entity_id
_entity_poly.type
_entity_poly.pdbx_seq_one_letter_code
_entity_poly.pdbx_strand_id
1 'polypeptide(L)'
;MKKEPAYTIIKYLGGAINVSRVLQKCKGAVYRITYSKEKGGANGLFPAVYQAQLLNYARDHGIDLRPDDFFYPERLQRLMQESKAHTKKRFTNSSSVYTPRCDENDALQSLGGVK
;
A
#
# COMPACT_ATOMS: atom_id res chain seq x y z
N MET A 1 -16.87 -6.33 -10.85
CA MET A 1 -15.98 -6.49 -9.68
C MET A 1 -14.70 -7.17 -10.12
N LYS A 2 -13.56 -6.81 -9.53
CA LYS A 2 -12.29 -7.49 -9.77
C LYS A 2 -12.32 -8.86 -9.09
N LYS A 3 -11.75 -9.86 -9.73
CA LYS A 3 -11.74 -11.25 -9.27
C LYS A 3 -10.41 -11.56 -8.58
N GLU A 4 -10.53 -12.29 -7.49
CA GLU A 4 -9.41 -12.88 -6.77
C GLU A 4 -9.01 -14.21 -7.42
N PRO A 5 -7.75 -14.66 -7.23
CA PRO A 5 -6.67 -14.06 -6.42
C PRO A 5 -5.84 -12.99 -7.13
N ALA A 6 -6.01 -12.81 -8.45
CA ALA A 6 -5.12 -11.92 -9.22
C ALA A 6 -5.09 -10.49 -8.71
N TYR A 7 -6.22 -9.94 -8.25
CA TYR A 7 -6.25 -8.58 -7.74
C TYR A 7 -5.38 -8.40 -6.50
N THR A 8 -5.42 -9.33 -5.54
CA THR A 8 -4.55 -9.33 -4.36
C THR A 8 -3.09 -9.41 -4.75
N ILE A 9 -2.70 -10.35 -5.62
CA ILE A 9 -1.31 -10.52 -6.07
C ILE A 9 -0.79 -9.24 -6.74
N ILE A 10 -1.59 -8.67 -7.66
CA ILE A 10 -1.20 -7.44 -8.35
C ILE A 10 -0.93 -6.31 -7.34
N LYS A 11 -1.77 -6.20 -6.31
CA LYS A 11 -1.61 -5.17 -5.29
C LYS A 11 -0.40 -5.43 -4.39
N TYR A 12 -0.16 -6.69 -4.02
CA TYR A 12 0.97 -7.11 -3.22
C TYR A 12 2.31 -6.84 -3.92
N LEU A 13 2.38 -7.08 -5.23
CA LEU A 13 3.57 -6.84 -6.07
C LEU A 13 3.75 -5.37 -6.49
N GLY A 14 3.14 -4.41 -5.80
CA GLY A 14 3.32 -2.98 -6.10
C GLY A 14 2.44 -2.43 -7.23
N GLY A 15 1.40 -3.16 -7.62
CA GLY A 15 0.35 -2.69 -8.53
C GLY A 15 0.53 -3.11 -9.99
N ALA A 16 -0.47 -2.75 -10.80
CA ALA A 16 -0.58 -3.22 -12.20
C ALA A 16 0.57 -2.73 -13.10
N ILE A 17 1.19 -1.59 -12.78
CA ILE A 17 2.34 -1.04 -13.53
C ILE A 17 3.57 -1.91 -13.32
N ASN A 18 3.84 -2.34 -12.08
CA ASN A 18 4.98 -3.18 -11.80
C ASN A 18 4.79 -4.56 -12.45
N VAL A 19 3.64 -5.19 -12.23
CA VAL A 19 3.30 -6.48 -12.83
C VAL A 19 3.34 -6.44 -14.36
N SER A 20 2.91 -5.34 -14.99
CA SER A 20 2.96 -5.23 -16.45
C SER A 20 4.39 -5.21 -17.00
N ARG A 21 5.33 -4.59 -16.26
CA ARG A 21 6.76 -4.60 -16.61
C ARG A 21 7.36 -6.00 -16.46
N VAL A 22 7.05 -6.69 -15.36
CA VAL A 22 7.52 -8.07 -15.12
C VAL A 22 7.05 -9.02 -16.21
N LEU A 23 5.77 -8.93 -16.59
CA LEU A 23 5.17 -9.81 -17.61
C LEU A 23 5.46 -9.37 -19.06
N GLN A 24 6.10 -8.21 -19.27
CA GLN A 24 6.28 -7.60 -20.59
C GLN A 24 4.94 -7.46 -21.36
N LYS A 25 3.92 -6.95 -20.66
CA LYS A 25 2.57 -6.72 -21.21
C LYS A 25 2.11 -5.29 -20.95
N CYS A 26 1.04 -4.89 -21.62
CA CYS A 26 0.39 -3.61 -21.34
C CYS A 26 -0.44 -3.69 -20.04
N LYS A 27 -0.63 -2.53 -19.39
CA LYS A 27 -1.43 -2.39 -18.15
C LYS A 27 -2.85 -2.97 -18.30
N GLY A 28 -3.46 -2.80 -19.47
CA GLY A 28 -4.80 -3.32 -19.78
C GLY A 28 -4.86 -4.85 -19.75
N ALA A 29 -3.82 -5.53 -20.25
CA ALA A 29 -3.74 -6.99 -20.21
C ALA A 29 -3.69 -7.51 -18.77
N VAL A 30 -2.94 -6.84 -17.88
CA VAL A 30 -2.89 -7.17 -16.46
C VAL A 30 -4.26 -7.01 -15.79
N TYR A 31 -4.98 -5.91 -16.08
CA TYR A 31 -6.34 -5.75 -15.55
C TYR A 31 -7.31 -6.79 -16.08
N ARG A 32 -7.18 -7.19 -17.35
CA ARG A 32 -8.09 -8.17 -17.97
C ARG A 32 -8.05 -9.53 -17.26
N ILE A 33 -6.92 -9.91 -16.67
CA ILE A 33 -6.81 -11.13 -15.85
C ILE A 33 -7.81 -11.09 -14.67
N THR A 34 -8.00 -9.91 -14.06
CA THR A 34 -8.92 -9.71 -12.93
C THR A 34 -10.39 -9.70 -13.32
N TYR A 35 -10.74 -9.76 -14.61
CA TYR A 35 -12.12 -9.73 -15.07
C TYR A 35 -12.74 -11.14 -15.09
N SER A 36 -14.07 -11.21 -15.08
CA SER A 36 -14.78 -12.47 -15.29
C SER A 36 -14.58 -13.00 -16.70
N LYS A 37 -14.75 -14.31 -16.89
CA LYS A 37 -14.72 -14.95 -18.21
C LYS A 37 -15.71 -14.33 -19.20
N GLU A 38 -16.91 -13.96 -18.75
CA GLU A 38 -17.93 -13.24 -19.55
C GLU A 38 -17.42 -11.92 -20.14
N LYS A 39 -16.45 -11.28 -19.48
CA LYS A 39 -15.83 -10.02 -19.92
C LYS A 39 -14.50 -10.24 -20.64
N GLY A 40 -14.23 -11.47 -21.10
CA GLY A 40 -12.98 -11.86 -21.74
C GLY A 40 -11.78 -11.91 -20.77
N GLY A 41 -12.04 -12.05 -19.47
CA GLY A 41 -11.01 -12.20 -18.44
C GLY A 41 -10.73 -13.64 -18.05
N ALA A 42 -9.94 -13.80 -16.99
CA ALA A 42 -9.48 -15.12 -16.51
C ALA A 42 -10.09 -15.51 -15.16
N ASN A 43 -11.19 -14.88 -14.74
CA ASN A 43 -11.78 -15.05 -13.42
C ASN A 43 -10.80 -14.79 -12.26
N GLY A 44 -9.77 -13.96 -12.47
CA GLY A 44 -8.75 -13.70 -11.46
C GLY A 44 -7.67 -14.78 -11.36
N LEU A 45 -7.64 -15.76 -12.26
CA LEU A 45 -6.58 -16.76 -12.31
C LEU A 45 -5.50 -16.34 -13.31
N PHE A 46 -4.26 -16.33 -12.86
CA PHE A 46 -3.13 -16.11 -13.75
C PHE A 46 -2.88 -17.35 -14.63
N PRO A 47 -2.62 -17.19 -15.93
CA PRO A 47 -2.04 -18.26 -16.76
C PRO A 47 -0.73 -18.78 -16.16
N ALA A 48 -0.47 -20.09 -16.26
CA ALA A 48 0.70 -20.74 -15.64
C ALA A 48 2.04 -20.09 -16.01
N VAL A 49 2.21 -19.66 -17.27
CA VAL A 49 3.42 -18.95 -17.72
C VAL A 49 3.65 -17.66 -16.92
N TYR A 50 2.58 -16.92 -16.61
CA TYR A 50 2.69 -15.69 -15.83
C TYR A 50 2.94 -15.97 -14.35
N GLN A 51 2.41 -17.08 -13.81
CA GLN A 51 2.71 -17.50 -12.45
C GLN A 51 4.21 -17.74 -12.26
N ALA A 52 4.83 -18.51 -13.17
CA ALA A 52 6.27 -18.78 -13.15
C ALA A 52 7.11 -17.50 -13.24
N GLN A 53 6.76 -16.57 -14.14
CA GLN A 53 7.44 -15.29 -14.27
C GLN A 53 7.38 -14.45 -12.98
N LEU A 54 6.20 -14.37 -12.35
CA LEU A 54 6.01 -13.60 -11.12
C LEU A 54 6.72 -14.25 -9.92
N LEU A 55 6.74 -15.58 -9.84
CA LEU A 55 7.49 -16.31 -8.81
C LEU A 55 9.01 -16.12 -8.95
N ASN A 56 9.54 -16.14 -10.18
CA ASN A 56 10.95 -15.84 -10.43
C ASN A 56 11.29 -14.40 -10.03
N TYR A 57 10.47 -13.44 -10.48
CA TYR A 57 10.63 -12.04 -10.08
C TYR A 57 10.63 -11.88 -8.55
N ALA A 58 9.70 -12.54 -7.86
CA ALA A 58 9.59 -12.48 -6.41
C ALA A 58 10.85 -13.04 -5.73
N ARG A 59 11.36 -14.19 -6.19
CA ARG A 59 12.62 -14.78 -5.71
C ARG A 59 13.79 -13.81 -5.89
N ASP A 60 13.92 -13.23 -7.07
CA ASP A 60 15.05 -12.34 -7.41
C ASP A 60 15.04 -11.03 -6.61
N HIS A 61 13.88 -10.62 -6.10
CA HIS A 61 13.71 -9.37 -5.34
C HIS A 61 13.45 -9.61 -3.84
N GLY A 62 13.57 -10.85 -3.34
CA GLY A 62 13.35 -11.18 -1.94
C GLY A 62 11.91 -10.98 -1.45
N ILE A 63 10.93 -11.11 -2.35
CA ILE A 63 9.49 -11.00 -2.04
C ILE A 63 8.96 -12.40 -1.69
N ASP A 64 8.31 -12.55 -0.53
CA ASP A 64 7.66 -13.80 -0.11
C ASP A 64 6.31 -14.00 -0.84
N LEU A 65 6.37 -14.28 -2.14
CA LEU A 65 5.24 -14.76 -2.95
C LEU A 65 5.36 -16.27 -3.15
N ARG A 66 4.28 -17.01 -2.87
CA ARG A 66 4.25 -18.48 -2.92
C ARG A 66 3.30 -18.98 -4.00
N PRO A 67 3.51 -20.21 -4.53
CA PRO A 67 2.58 -20.82 -5.49
C PRO A 67 1.13 -20.86 -4.99
N ASP A 68 0.92 -21.13 -3.70
CA ASP A 68 -0.41 -21.22 -3.10
C ASP A 68 -1.19 -19.90 -3.18
N ASP A 69 -0.50 -18.76 -3.19
CA ASP A 69 -1.16 -17.45 -3.24
C ASP A 69 -1.89 -17.20 -4.57
N PHE A 70 -1.56 -17.97 -5.62
CA PHE A 70 -2.26 -17.95 -6.92
C PHE A 70 -3.62 -18.64 -6.90
N PHE A 71 -3.99 -19.23 -5.76
CA PHE A 71 -5.28 -19.87 -5.54
C PHE A 71 -5.96 -19.34 -4.26
N TYR A 72 -5.17 -19.06 -3.22
CA TYR A 72 -5.64 -18.71 -1.87
C TYR A 72 -5.02 -17.36 -1.41
N PRO A 73 -5.69 -16.22 -1.68
CA PRO A 73 -5.12 -14.90 -1.42
C PRO A 73 -5.11 -14.49 0.06
N GLU A 74 -5.72 -15.29 0.95
CA GLU A 74 -5.96 -14.95 2.36
C GLU A 74 -4.66 -14.66 3.11
N ARG A 75 -3.59 -15.39 2.78
CA ARG A 75 -2.27 -15.18 3.36
C ARG A 75 -1.71 -13.80 3.03
N LEU A 76 -1.72 -13.43 1.74
CA LEU A 76 -1.27 -12.11 1.29
C LEU A 76 -2.14 -10.99 1.88
N GLN A 77 -3.45 -11.20 1.94
CA GLN A 77 -4.37 -10.22 2.53
C GLN A 77 -4.02 -9.91 3.99
N ARG A 78 -3.72 -10.93 4.80
CA ARG A 78 -3.27 -10.76 6.20
C ARG A 78 -1.97 -9.95 6.29
N LEU A 79 -0.94 -10.32 5.51
CA LEU A 79 0.34 -9.60 5.47
C LEU A 79 0.16 -8.11 5.11
N MET A 80 -0.75 -7.83 4.17
CA MET A 80 -1.07 -6.46 3.76
C MET A 80 -1.89 -5.67 4.79
N GLN A 81 -2.61 -6.34 5.69
CA GLN A 81 -3.30 -5.70 6.81
C GLN A 81 -2.34 -5.40 7.95
N GLU A 82 -1.44 -6.33 8.28
CA GLU A 82 -0.42 -6.19 9.33
C GLU A 82 0.52 -5.01 9.05
N SER A 83 1.02 -4.90 7.82
CA SER A 83 1.87 -3.78 7.39
C SER A 83 1.19 -2.42 7.56
N LYS A 84 -0.09 -2.29 7.19
CA LYS A 84 -0.87 -1.06 7.40
C LYS A 84 -1.10 -0.73 8.87
N ALA A 85 -1.34 -1.74 9.71
CA ALA A 85 -1.54 -1.54 11.14
C ALA A 85 -0.25 -1.00 11.80
N HIS A 86 0.92 -1.51 11.39
CA HIS A 86 2.21 -0.98 11.83
C HIS A 86 2.39 0.48 11.44
N THR A 87 2.09 0.84 10.19
CA THR A 87 2.14 2.24 9.75
C THR A 87 1.24 3.13 10.60
N LYS A 88 -0.02 2.75 10.84
CA LYS A 88 -0.97 3.55 11.64
C LYS A 88 -0.50 3.78 13.07
N LYS A 89 0.04 2.75 13.73
CA LYS A 89 0.60 2.86 15.10
C LYS A 89 1.77 3.83 15.20
N ARG A 90 2.56 3.97 14.13
CA ARG A 90 3.73 4.87 14.11
C ARG A 90 3.34 6.35 14.09
N PHE A 91 2.16 6.69 13.56
CA PHE A 91 1.68 8.07 13.45
C PHE A 91 0.86 8.55 14.65
N THR A 92 0.30 7.66 15.47
CA THR A 92 -0.54 8.05 16.63
C THR A 92 0.27 8.43 17.87
N ASN A 93 1.59 8.21 17.89
CA ASN A 93 2.46 8.61 19.00
C ASN A 93 3.07 10.03 18.80
N SER A 94 2.62 10.77 17.79
CA SER A 94 2.98 12.19 17.60
C SER A 94 1.82 13.09 18.01
N SER A 95 1.28 12.91 19.21
CA SER A 95 0.37 13.88 19.81
C SER A 95 1.19 15.06 20.35
N SER A 96 1.16 16.15 19.58
CA SER A 96 1.04 17.54 20.06
C SER A 96 1.95 17.98 21.23
N VAL A 97 3.15 18.47 20.90
CA VAL A 97 3.73 19.57 21.68
C VAL A 97 3.16 20.86 21.10
N TYR A 98 1.98 21.24 21.56
CA TYR A 98 1.52 22.62 21.43
C TYR A 98 2.16 23.37 22.60
N THR A 99 3.20 24.16 22.35
CA THR A 99 3.69 25.11 23.36
C THR A 99 2.66 26.23 23.47
N PRO A 100 2.00 26.44 24.62
CA PRO A 100 1.22 27.66 24.82
C PRO A 100 2.17 28.85 24.83
N ARG A 101 1.84 29.86 24.02
CA ARG A 101 2.49 31.17 24.02
C ARG A 101 1.89 31.98 25.16
N CYS A 102 2.58 32.00 26.30
CA CYS A 102 2.52 33.10 27.27
C CYS A 102 3.62 34.09 26.81
N ASP A 103 3.45 35.41 26.79
CA ASP A 103 2.92 36.26 27.84
C ASP A 103 2.16 37.49 27.29
N GLU A 104 1.08 37.83 27.97
CA GLU A 104 0.42 39.14 27.94
C GLU A 104 1.07 40.05 29.00
N ASN A 105 1.45 41.26 28.58
CA ASN A 105 1.43 42.53 29.32
C ASN A 105 2.27 42.65 30.61
N ASP A 106 3.47 43.23 30.50
CA ASP A 106 4.09 43.98 31.60
C ASP A 106 3.67 45.45 31.54
N ALA A 107 2.93 45.84 32.58
CA ALA A 107 2.56 47.20 32.89
C ALA A 107 3.78 47.99 33.41
N LEU A 108 4.01 49.18 32.86
CA LEU A 108 4.77 50.22 33.55
C LEU A 108 3.89 51.47 33.65
N GLN A 109 3.23 51.61 34.80
CA GLN A 109 2.73 52.89 35.29
C GLN A 109 3.84 53.57 36.12
N SER A 110 4.19 54.79 35.66
CA SER A 110 4.40 56.03 36.43
C SER A 110 5.31 56.03 37.66
N LEU A 111 6.38 56.84 37.64
CA LEU A 111 6.73 57.78 38.74
C LEU A 111 7.64 58.92 38.24
N GLY A 112 7.26 60.17 38.53
CA GLY A 112 8.20 61.23 38.93
C GLY A 112 8.50 62.35 37.93
N GLY A 113 7.85 63.51 38.12
CA GLY A 113 8.40 64.81 37.72
C GLY A 113 9.26 65.43 38.83
N VAL A 114 9.67 66.69 38.59
CA VAL A 114 10.35 67.65 39.51
C VAL A 114 11.89 67.50 39.49
N LYS A 115 12.73 68.48 39.08
CA LYS A 115 12.65 69.95 39.00
C LYS A 115 13.24 70.47 37.69
#